data_AF-A0A674MVQ2-F1
#
_entry.id   AF-A0A674MVQ2-F1
#
_cell.length_a   1.000
_cell.length_b   1.000
_cell.length_c   1.000
_cell.angle_alpha   90.00
_cell.angle_beta   90.00
_cell.angle_gamma   90.00
#
_symmetry.space_group_name_H-M   'P 1'
#
loop_
_entity.id
_entity.type
_entity.pdbx_description
1 polymer ?
#
loop_
_entity_poly.entity_id
_entity_poly.type
_entity_poly.pdbx_seq_one_letter_code
_entity_poly.pdbx_strand_id
1 'polypeptide(L)'
;MMPFFKYWNHNNSSFLMCVCVCVCVLGWGGVGCVQVTQPFLSPLLPRLLPASLLLTDHYKPENCILGVRCLHHIVLNTPAAELRQWNTAEVVYEALFKHLYTTDAAVIQPILWCLLDLLLVLEKPPCTPNPSSSPRKPCRHDDVLRLMLTNMEAEHKVALRRVYASALPLYVDRMGVAICRHMRRLDRVVLGYLEVRDPSEERSRLKVLRALQNMIRFAWPRMTSRADVVLRSLLKFLLDVSSDSDLDDSLKQRLMSEATLCITLMDCCCHGNLQVRTNMLSLLPSSCVLLNVVVAET
;
A
#
# COMPACT_ATOMS: atom_id res chain seq x y z
N MET A 1 -7.85 2.01 -37.46
CA MET A 1 -7.00 0.82 -37.66
C MET A 1 -5.59 1.33 -37.90
N MET A 2 -4.69 1.09 -36.95
CA MET A 2 -3.35 1.70 -36.84
C MET A 2 -2.42 1.30 -38.00
N PRO A 3 -1.51 2.21 -38.43
CA PRO A 3 -0.25 1.83 -39.03
C PRO A 3 0.90 2.35 -38.15
N PHE A 4 1.28 1.60 -37.11
CA PHE A 4 2.51 1.85 -36.33
C PHE A 4 3.46 0.64 -36.28
N PHE A 5 3.16 -0.41 -37.05
CA PHE A 5 4.00 -1.61 -37.18
C PHE A 5 4.67 -1.64 -38.56
N LYS A 6 5.71 -0.83 -38.79
CA LYS A 6 6.56 -1.02 -39.99
C LYS A 6 8.00 -0.50 -39.93
N TYR A 7 8.55 -0.26 -38.75
CA TYR A 7 9.99 -0.02 -38.58
C TYR A 7 10.55 -0.87 -37.45
N TRP A 8 10.57 -2.17 -37.68
CA TRP A 8 11.42 -3.11 -36.95
C TRP A 8 12.38 -3.70 -37.97
N ASN A 9 13.44 -2.95 -38.29
CA ASN A 9 14.49 -3.42 -39.18
C ASN A 9 15.88 -2.99 -38.68
N HIS A 10 16.84 -3.87 -38.87
CA HIS A 10 18.23 -3.85 -38.45
C HIS A 10 18.92 -2.48 -38.63
N ASN A 11 18.99 -1.67 -37.57
CA ASN A 11 20.06 -0.69 -37.29
C ASN A 11 19.85 0.00 -35.94
N ASN A 12 19.73 -0.81 -34.88
CA ASN A 12 19.33 -0.33 -33.55
C ASN A 12 20.52 0.01 -32.63
N SER A 13 21.60 0.58 -33.15
CA SER A 13 22.80 0.94 -32.36
C SER A 13 22.50 2.07 -31.36
N SER A 14 21.61 3.00 -31.70
CA SER A 14 21.23 4.13 -30.85
C SER A 14 20.19 3.78 -29.78
N PHE A 15 19.29 2.83 -30.09
CA PHE A 15 18.30 2.31 -29.13
C PHE A 15 18.95 1.30 -28.18
N LEU A 16 19.88 0.46 -28.67
CA LEU A 16 20.75 -0.33 -27.79
C LEU A 16 21.63 0.56 -26.92
N MET A 17 22.16 1.68 -27.42
CA MET A 17 22.96 2.60 -26.58
C MET A 17 22.14 3.29 -25.49
N CYS A 18 20.90 3.69 -25.76
CA CYS A 18 20.07 4.36 -24.74
C CYS A 18 19.53 3.37 -23.71
N VAL A 19 19.16 2.16 -24.16
CA VAL A 19 18.94 1.03 -23.26
C VAL A 19 20.23 0.69 -22.53
N CYS A 20 21.42 0.79 -23.13
CA CYS A 20 22.70 0.60 -22.45
C CYS A 20 23.04 1.69 -21.43
N VAL A 21 22.55 2.92 -21.52
CA VAL A 21 22.73 3.85 -20.38
C VAL A 21 21.93 3.37 -19.15
N CYS A 22 20.83 2.64 -19.35
CA CYS A 22 20.11 1.96 -18.26
C CYS A 22 20.53 0.47 -18.04
N VAL A 23 21.17 -0.20 -19.01
CA VAL A 23 21.46 -1.65 -19.06
C VAL A 23 22.95 -1.99 -19.15
N CYS A 24 23.81 -1.16 -19.73
CA CYS A 24 25.28 -1.29 -19.60
C CYS A 24 25.76 -0.97 -18.16
N VAL A 25 24.89 -0.52 -17.26
CA VAL A 25 25.13 -0.55 -15.79
C VAL A 25 24.77 -1.93 -15.17
N LEU A 26 24.20 -2.87 -15.94
CA LEU A 26 23.62 -4.12 -15.42
C LEU A 26 24.24 -5.40 -16.02
N GLY A 27 25.38 -5.32 -16.73
CA GLY A 27 25.93 -6.46 -17.49
C GLY A 27 27.24 -7.09 -16.99
N TRP A 28 28.02 -6.44 -16.13
CA TRP A 28 29.31 -6.97 -15.66
C TRP A 28 29.49 -6.61 -14.18
N GLY A 29 29.64 -7.63 -13.32
CA GLY A 29 30.18 -7.52 -11.95
C GLY A 29 29.48 -6.52 -11.04
N GLY A 30 28.58 -7.01 -10.17
CA GLY A 30 27.69 -6.20 -9.34
C GLY A 30 28.25 -4.87 -8.81
N VAL A 31 27.65 -3.77 -9.24
CA VAL A 31 27.51 -2.49 -8.55
C VAL A 31 26.23 -1.85 -9.10
N GLY A 32 25.39 -1.31 -8.21
CA GLY A 32 24.02 -0.89 -8.49
C GLY A 32 23.86 0.24 -9.51
N CYS A 33 22.61 0.60 -9.81
CA CYS A 33 22.25 1.81 -10.56
C CYS A 33 23.03 3.02 -9.99
N VAL A 34 24.11 3.42 -10.65
CA VAL A 34 24.90 4.59 -10.25
C VAL A 34 24.07 5.84 -10.56
N GLN A 35 23.39 6.33 -9.52
CA GLN A 35 23.56 7.69 -8.98
C GLN A 35 23.61 8.85 -9.99
N VAL A 36 22.69 8.90 -10.96
CA VAL A 36 22.29 10.22 -11.48
C VAL A 36 21.22 10.75 -10.54
N THR A 37 21.67 11.40 -9.48
CA THR A 37 20.84 12.17 -8.56
C THR A 37 20.64 13.58 -9.10
N GLN A 38 19.74 14.35 -8.49
CA GLN A 38 19.61 15.78 -8.80
C GLN A 38 20.99 16.47 -8.82
N PRO A 39 21.24 17.39 -9.77
CA PRO A 39 20.32 17.97 -10.77
C PRO A 39 20.42 17.40 -12.20
N PHE A 40 21.20 16.35 -12.46
CA PHE A 40 21.61 16.00 -13.84
C PHE A 40 20.63 15.14 -14.65
N LEU A 41 19.48 14.76 -14.07
CA LEU A 41 18.51 13.88 -14.72
C LEU A 41 17.59 14.60 -15.71
N SER A 42 17.30 15.88 -15.47
CA SER A 42 16.36 16.69 -16.25
C SER A 42 16.67 16.75 -17.75
N PRO A 43 17.92 16.96 -18.19
CA PRO A 43 18.26 16.98 -19.62
C PRO A 43 18.10 15.61 -20.31
N LEU A 44 18.13 14.52 -19.53
CA LEU A 44 18.02 13.15 -20.03
C LEU A 44 16.57 12.66 -20.07
N LEU A 45 15.64 13.37 -19.43
CA LEU A 45 14.23 13.00 -19.34
C LEU A 45 13.57 12.70 -20.70
N PRO A 46 13.77 13.52 -21.76
CA PRO A 46 13.17 13.25 -23.08
C PRO A 46 13.62 11.93 -23.72
N ARG A 47 14.77 11.39 -23.30
CA ARG A 47 15.31 10.11 -23.80
C ARG A 47 14.95 8.95 -22.88
N LEU A 48 15.01 9.15 -21.57
CA LEU A 48 14.79 8.10 -20.58
C LEU A 48 13.31 7.77 -20.39
N LEU A 49 12.44 8.78 -20.40
CA LEU A 49 11.01 8.58 -20.15
C LEU A 49 10.35 7.68 -21.20
N PRO A 50 10.49 7.92 -22.53
CA PRO A 50 9.86 7.05 -23.52
C PRO A 50 10.35 5.60 -23.44
N ALA A 51 11.66 5.39 -23.19
CA ALA A 51 12.23 4.07 -23.03
C ALA A 51 11.68 3.35 -21.79
N SER A 52 11.54 4.07 -20.67
CA SER A 52 11.00 3.52 -19.43
C SER A 52 9.52 3.14 -19.58
N LEU A 53 8.71 3.98 -20.24
CA LEU A 53 7.31 3.70 -20.55
C LEU A 53 7.15 2.52 -21.52
N LEU A 54 8.05 2.36 -22.48
CA LEU A 54 8.04 1.20 -23.36
C LEU A 54 8.31 -0.09 -22.58
N LEU A 55 9.23 -0.04 -21.61
CA LEU A 55 9.56 -1.19 -20.77
C LEU A 55 8.41 -1.59 -19.84
N THR A 56 7.64 -0.64 -19.30
CA THR A 56 6.46 -0.97 -18.48
C THR A 56 5.42 -1.76 -19.26
N ASP A 57 5.29 -1.51 -20.57
CA ASP A 57 4.31 -2.17 -21.43
C ASP A 57 4.79 -3.52 -21.97
N HIS A 58 5.99 -3.95 -21.61
CA HIS A 58 6.56 -5.20 -22.08
C HIS A 58 5.81 -6.40 -21.47
N TYR A 59 5.52 -7.40 -22.30
CA TYR A 59 4.83 -8.64 -21.87
C TYR A 59 5.62 -9.50 -20.87
N LYS A 60 6.91 -9.20 -20.65
CA LYS A 60 7.78 -9.97 -19.75
C LYS A 60 7.82 -9.24 -18.42
N PRO A 61 7.49 -9.90 -17.30
CA PRO A 61 7.38 -9.23 -16.01
C PRO A 61 8.70 -8.61 -15.56
N GLU A 62 9.85 -9.20 -15.90
CA GLU A 62 11.17 -8.67 -15.54
C GLU A 62 11.43 -7.30 -16.19
N ASN A 63 11.08 -7.17 -17.46
CA ASN A 63 11.22 -5.91 -18.20
C ASN A 63 10.22 -4.86 -17.70
N CYS A 64 9.00 -5.28 -17.36
CA CYS A 64 8.00 -4.41 -16.75
C CYS A 64 8.51 -3.86 -15.41
N ILE A 65 9.01 -4.74 -14.52
CA ILE A 65 9.58 -4.34 -13.23
C ILE A 65 10.75 -3.37 -13.42
N LEU A 66 11.63 -3.63 -14.39
CA LEU A 66 12.74 -2.71 -14.71
C LEU A 66 12.20 -1.35 -15.15
N GLY A 67 11.22 -1.30 -16.05
CA GLY A 67 10.57 -0.08 -16.49
C GLY A 67 9.98 0.71 -15.32
N VAL A 68 9.25 0.04 -14.43
CA VAL A 68 8.65 0.68 -13.23
C VAL A 68 9.74 1.22 -12.30
N ARG A 69 10.85 0.49 -12.09
CA ARG A 69 11.99 0.98 -11.28
C ARG A 69 12.65 2.20 -11.91
N CYS A 70 12.80 2.23 -13.24
CA CYS A 70 13.31 3.41 -13.95
C CYS A 70 12.37 4.61 -13.78
N LEU A 71 11.05 4.41 -13.93
CA LEU A 71 10.06 5.46 -13.69
C LEU A 71 10.11 5.96 -12.24
N HIS A 72 10.23 5.06 -11.27
CA HIS A 72 10.34 5.43 -9.86
C HIS A 72 11.60 6.26 -9.58
N HIS A 73 12.73 5.88 -10.18
CA HIS A 73 13.96 6.67 -10.11
C HIS A 73 13.78 8.08 -10.70
N ILE A 74 13.10 8.20 -11.85
CA ILE A 74 12.76 9.50 -12.46
C ILE A 74 11.89 10.32 -11.52
N VAL A 75 10.85 9.73 -10.94
CA VAL A 75 9.94 10.42 -10.00
C VAL A 75 10.68 10.96 -8.77
N LEU A 76 11.63 10.19 -8.22
CA LEU A 76 12.39 10.61 -7.04
C LEU A 76 13.49 11.64 -7.34
N ASN A 77 14.03 11.65 -8.55
CA ASN A 77 15.23 12.44 -8.89
C ASN A 77 14.98 13.59 -9.86
N THR A 78 13.75 13.79 -10.36
CA THR A 78 13.35 14.95 -11.16
C THR A 78 12.51 15.91 -10.32
N PRO A 79 12.77 17.23 -10.35
CA PRO A 79 11.96 18.17 -9.59
C PRO A 79 10.50 18.12 -10.04
N ALA A 80 9.58 18.18 -9.07
CA ALA A 80 8.14 18.01 -9.33
C ALA A 80 7.57 19.03 -10.34
N ALA A 81 8.14 20.23 -10.42
CA ALA A 81 7.73 21.25 -11.40
C ALA A 81 7.97 20.80 -12.84
N GLU A 82 9.11 20.15 -13.11
CA GLU A 82 9.44 19.65 -14.45
C GLU A 82 8.62 18.43 -14.82
N LEU A 83 8.35 17.53 -13.87
CA LEU A 83 7.45 16.40 -14.11
C LEU A 83 6.01 16.85 -14.38
N ARG A 84 5.55 17.95 -13.78
CA ARG A 84 4.24 18.53 -14.12
C ARG A 84 4.26 19.22 -15.49
N GLN A 85 5.42 19.69 -15.93
CA GLN A 85 5.54 20.30 -17.24
C GLN A 85 5.19 19.29 -18.34
N TRP A 86 4.44 19.76 -19.34
CA TRP A 86 3.97 18.95 -20.46
C TRP A 86 3.13 17.72 -20.06
N ASN A 87 2.54 17.73 -18.86
CA ASN A 87 1.75 16.62 -18.31
C ASN A 87 2.54 15.30 -18.21
N THR A 88 3.87 15.37 -18.05
CA THR A 88 4.73 14.19 -17.97
C THR A 88 4.33 13.25 -16.83
N ALA A 89 4.04 13.81 -15.66
CA ALA A 89 3.59 13.07 -14.48
C ALA A 89 2.24 12.37 -14.72
N GLU A 90 1.35 12.94 -15.53
CA GLU A 90 0.06 12.33 -15.88
C GLU A 90 0.26 11.11 -16.79
N VAL A 91 1.17 11.21 -17.77
CA VAL A 91 1.52 10.07 -18.63
C VAL A 91 2.08 8.91 -17.80
N VAL A 92 2.97 9.22 -16.85
CA VAL A 92 3.52 8.20 -15.92
C VAL A 92 2.41 7.62 -15.04
N TYR A 93 1.47 8.45 -14.57
CA TYR A 93 0.34 7.99 -13.77
C TYR A 93 -0.55 7.02 -14.53
N GLU A 94 -0.98 7.37 -15.73
CA GLU A 94 -1.83 6.50 -16.57
C GLU A 94 -1.11 5.18 -16.90
N ALA A 95 0.19 5.26 -17.21
CA ALA A 95 1.01 4.09 -17.49
C ALA A 95 1.14 3.16 -16.27
N LEU A 96 1.28 3.68 -15.06
CA LEU A 96 1.34 2.86 -13.84
C LEU A 96 -0.04 2.38 -13.39
N PHE A 97 -1.07 3.22 -13.50
CA PHE A 97 -2.42 2.94 -13.01
C PHE A 97 -3.03 1.74 -13.74
N LYS A 98 -2.84 1.61 -15.06
CA LYS A 98 -3.33 0.46 -15.83
C LYS A 98 -2.75 -0.88 -15.35
N HIS A 99 -1.54 -0.88 -14.76
CA HIS A 99 -0.94 -2.11 -14.27
C HIS A 99 -1.52 -2.57 -12.93
N LEU A 100 -2.31 -1.75 -12.24
CA LEU A 100 -3.03 -2.17 -11.04
C LEU A 100 -4.09 -3.26 -11.32
N TYR A 101 -4.45 -3.48 -12.59
CA TYR A 101 -5.33 -4.57 -13.02
C TYR A 101 -4.58 -5.89 -13.27
N THR A 102 -3.25 -5.90 -13.19
CA THR A 102 -2.46 -7.14 -13.35
C THR A 102 -2.51 -8.01 -12.10
N THR A 103 -2.31 -9.32 -12.27
CA THR A 103 -2.34 -10.29 -11.15
C THR A 103 -0.96 -10.81 -10.75
N ASP A 104 0.11 -10.12 -11.13
CA ASP A 104 1.48 -10.50 -10.79
C ASP A 104 1.97 -9.69 -9.57
N ALA A 105 2.19 -10.37 -8.45
CA ALA A 105 2.63 -9.76 -7.21
C ALA A 105 3.99 -9.06 -7.34
N ALA A 106 4.91 -9.61 -8.12
CA ALA A 106 6.24 -9.05 -8.30
C ALA A 106 6.21 -7.73 -9.07
N VAL A 107 5.23 -7.57 -9.96
CA VAL A 107 4.99 -6.36 -10.75
C VAL A 107 4.20 -5.32 -9.94
N ILE A 108 3.12 -5.74 -9.26
CA ILE A 108 2.25 -4.84 -8.46
C ILE A 108 3.03 -4.14 -7.36
N GLN A 109 3.97 -4.83 -6.70
CA GLN A 109 4.74 -4.26 -5.60
C GLN A 109 5.44 -2.94 -5.99
N PRO A 110 6.41 -2.92 -6.93
CA PRO A 110 7.09 -1.68 -7.35
C PRO A 110 6.13 -0.63 -7.90
N ILE A 111 5.01 -1.01 -8.51
CA ILE A 111 4.00 -0.06 -8.99
C ILE A 111 3.36 0.70 -7.84
N LEU A 112 2.95 0.01 -6.77
CA LEU A 112 2.36 0.65 -5.59
C LEU A 112 3.34 1.62 -4.93
N TRP A 113 4.62 1.25 -4.81
CA TRP A 113 5.65 2.17 -4.29
C TRP A 113 5.83 3.40 -5.18
N CYS A 114 5.95 3.19 -6.49
CA CYS A 114 6.13 4.29 -7.44
C CYS A 114 4.91 5.23 -7.46
N LEU A 115 3.69 4.69 -7.43
CA LEU A 115 2.46 5.48 -7.36
C LEU A 115 2.39 6.28 -6.06
N LEU A 116 2.81 5.70 -4.94
CA LEU A 116 2.83 6.40 -3.66
C LEU A 116 3.67 7.68 -3.75
N ASP A 117 4.84 7.65 -4.40
CA ASP A 117 5.68 8.85 -4.54
C ASP A 117 5.21 9.77 -5.67
N LEU A 118 4.79 9.22 -6.81
CA LEU A 118 4.28 10.00 -7.94
C LEU A 118 3.05 10.83 -7.56
N LEU A 119 2.16 10.30 -6.72
CA LEU A 119 0.98 11.04 -6.28
C LEU A 119 1.34 12.34 -5.54
N LEU A 120 2.50 12.42 -4.87
CA LEU A 120 3.00 13.67 -4.26
C LEU A 120 3.43 14.71 -5.30
N VAL A 121 3.86 14.24 -6.47
CA VAL A 121 4.15 15.10 -7.61
C VAL A 121 2.85 15.63 -8.19
N LEU A 122 1.84 14.80 -8.36
CA LEU A 122 0.58 15.19 -9.01
C LEU A 122 -0.28 16.09 -8.14
N GLU A 123 -0.44 15.75 -6.86
CA GLU A 123 -1.43 16.35 -5.99
C GLU A 123 -0.89 16.54 -4.57
N LYS A 124 -1.47 17.51 -3.85
CA LYS A 124 -1.19 17.63 -2.41
C LYS A 124 -1.80 16.44 -1.67
N PRO A 125 -1.11 15.89 -0.66
CA PRO A 125 -1.63 14.79 0.13
C PRO A 125 -2.99 15.14 0.77
N PRO A 126 -3.97 14.24 0.76
CA PRO A 126 -5.26 14.47 1.40
C PRO A 126 -5.17 14.71 2.91
N CYS A 127 -4.10 14.26 3.56
CA CYS A 127 -3.83 14.52 4.97
C CYS A 127 -3.48 15.98 5.26
N THR A 128 -3.12 16.78 4.26
CA THR A 128 -2.83 18.21 4.46
C THR A 128 -4.14 19.01 4.57
N PRO A 129 -4.33 19.81 5.65
CA PRO A 129 -5.54 20.61 5.83
C PRO A 129 -5.61 21.68 4.73
N ASN A 130 -6.71 21.70 3.99
CA ASN A 130 -6.96 22.74 3.00
C ASN A 130 -7.75 23.88 3.66
N PRO A 131 -7.24 25.12 3.69
CA PRO A 131 -7.92 26.25 4.36
C PRO A 131 -9.23 26.68 3.67
N SER A 132 -9.51 26.22 2.44
CA SER A 132 -10.77 26.51 1.75
C SER A 132 -11.91 25.60 2.24
N SER A 133 -12.97 26.19 2.79
CA SER A 133 -14.16 25.57 3.40
C SER A 133 -15.03 24.69 2.50
N SER A 134 -14.63 24.42 1.26
CA SER A 134 -15.39 23.58 0.34
C SER A 134 -15.16 22.08 0.59
N PRO A 135 -16.18 21.23 0.39
CA PRO A 135 -16.00 19.78 0.43
C PRO A 135 -14.91 19.34 -0.55
N ARG A 136 -13.95 18.55 -0.08
CA ARG A 136 -12.83 18.05 -0.89
C ARG A 136 -13.34 17.28 -2.11
N LYS A 137 -12.89 17.61 -3.32
CA LYS A 137 -13.22 16.85 -4.53
C LYS A 137 -12.51 15.48 -4.54
N PRO A 138 -13.06 14.44 -5.18
CA PRO A 138 -12.32 13.20 -5.45
C PRO A 138 -10.99 13.50 -6.15
N CYS A 139 -9.93 12.78 -5.79
CA CYS A 139 -8.59 12.99 -6.36
C CYS A 139 -7.88 11.66 -6.66
N ARG A 140 -6.71 11.69 -7.32
CA ARG A 140 -6.01 10.47 -7.77
C ARG A 140 -5.63 9.53 -6.62
N HIS A 141 -5.39 10.07 -5.42
CA HIS A 141 -5.21 9.25 -4.22
C HIS A 141 -6.46 8.40 -3.90
N ASP A 142 -7.66 8.97 -4.06
CA ASP A 142 -8.91 8.23 -3.88
C ASP A 142 -9.06 7.13 -4.93
N ASP A 143 -8.65 7.38 -6.17
CA ASP A 143 -8.79 6.43 -7.27
C ASP A 143 -7.87 5.23 -7.11
N VAL A 144 -6.59 5.47 -6.77
CA VAL A 144 -5.63 4.39 -6.48
C VAL A 144 -6.06 3.58 -5.27
N LEU A 145 -6.43 4.23 -4.17
CA LEU A 145 -6.86 3.51 -2.96
C LEU A 145 -8.16 2.74 -3.21
N ARG A 146 -9.13 3.31 -3.93
CA ARG A 146 -10.38 2.62 -4.27
C ARG A 146 -10.11 1.36 -5.07
N LEU A 147 -9.27 1.44 -6.10
CA LEU A 147 -8.92 0.28 -6.92
C LEU A 147 -8.15 -0.76 -6.12
N MET A 148 -7.14 -0.35 -5.36
CA MET A 148 -6.38 -1.23 -4.47
C MET A 148 -7.29 -1.98 -3.49
N LEU A 149 -8.19 -1.28 -2.79
CA LEU A 149 -9.13 -1.92 -1.87
C LEU A 149 -10.12 -2.85 -2.58
N THR A 150 -10.50 -2.53 -3.82
CA THR A 150 -11.36 -3.41 -4.63
C THR A 150 -10.65 -4.72 -4.95
N ASN A 151 -9.39 -4.65 -5.36
CA ASN A 151 -8.59 -5.84 -5.64
C ASN A 151 -8.37 -6.65 -4.36
N MET A 152 -8.04 -5.99 -3.24
CA MET A 152 -7.88 -6.66 -1.95
C MET A 152 -9.13 -7.43 -1.49
N GLU A 153 -10.34 -6.87 -1.69
CA GLU A 153 -11.60 -7.50 -1.26
C GLU A 153 -11.85 -8.87 -1.94
N ALA A 154 -11.35 -9.07 -3.17
CA ALA A 154 -11.52 -10.30 -3.94
C ALA A 154 -10.25 -11.18 -4.03
N GLU A 155 -9.13 -10.74 -3.44
CA GLU A 155 -7.84 -11.40 -3.65
C GLU A 155 -7.67 -12.66 -2.80
N HIS A 156 -7.31 -13.75 -3.45
CA HIS A 156 -7.10 -15.06 -2.82
C HIS A 156 -5.65 -15.54 -2.93
N LYS A 157 -4.85 -15.01 -3.87
CA LYS A 157 -3.44 -15.37 -4.01
C LYS A 157 -2.63 -14.78 -2.87
N VAL A 158 -2.06 -15.64 -2.03
CA VAL A 158 -1.30 -15.24 -0.84
C VAL A 158 -0.18 -14.23 -1.17
N ALA A 159 0.51 -14.40 -2.30
CA ALA A 159 1.56 -13.47 -2.74
C ALA A 159 1.04 -12.04 -2.96
N LEU A 160 -0.10 -11.87 -3.65
CA LEU A 160 -0.71 -10.55 -3.86
C LEU A 160 -1.28 -9.98 -2.56
N ARG A 161 -1.89 -10.82 -1.73
CA ARG A 161 -2.38 -10.38 -0.41
C ARG A 161 -1.27 -9.78 0.43
N ARG A 162 -0.08 -10.39 0.45
CA ARG A 162 1.10 -9.87 1.15
C ARG A 162 1.56 -8.53 0.61
N VAL A 163 1.59 -8.38 -0.72
CA VAL A 163 1.97 -7.12 -1.37
C VAL A 163 1.00 -6.00 -1.01
N TYR A 164 -0.30 -6.24 -1.17
CA TYR A 164 -1.32 -5.25 -0.82
C TYR A 164 -1.34 -4.93 0.67
N ALA A 165 -1.27 -5.95 1.55
CA ALA A 165 -1.21 -5.74 2.99
C ALA A 165 0.01 -4.89 3.39
N SER A 166 1.17 -5.12 2.76
CA SER A 166 2.38 -4.34 3.03
C SER A 166 2.26 -2.87 2.61
N ALA A 167 1.57 -2.60 1.50
CA ALA A 167 1.36 -1.24 1.00
C ALA A 167 0.24 -0.49 1.76
N LEU A 168 -0.77 -1.20 2.24
CA LEU A 168 -2.01 -0.60 2.78
C LEU A 168 -1.77 0.44 3.88
N PRO A 169 -0.95 0.19 4.93
CA PRO A 169 -0.69 1.17 5.98
C PRO A 169 -0.21 2.52 5.44
N LEU A 170 0.63 2.51 4.40
CA LEU A 170 1.23 3.71 3.82
C LEU A 170 0.20 4.55 3.08
N TYR A 171 -0.72 3.90 2.37
CA TYR A 171 -1.83 4.59 1.72
C TYR A 171 -2.82 5.13 2.76
N VAL A 172 -3.11 4.39 3.83
CA VAL A 172 -3.94 4.88 4.95
C VAL A 172 -3.30 6.12 5.59
N ASP A 173 -1.99 6.08 5.86
CA ASP A 173 -1.23 7.22 6.38
C ASP A 173 -1.26 8.42 5.43
N ARG A 174 -1.12 8.17 4.12
CA ARG A 174 -1.19 9.23 3.11
C ARG A 174 -2.56 9.90 3.06
N MET A 175 -3.63 9.16 3.31
CA MET A 175 -4.99 9.70 3.33
C MET A 175 -5.28 10.50 4.60
N GLY A 176 -4.72 10.11 5.75
CA GLY A 176 -5.05 10.72 7.04
C GLY A 176 -6.56 10.68 7.30
N VAL A 177 -7.15 11.79 7.76
CA VAL A 177 -8.60 11.90 8.04
C VAL A 177 -9.46 11.62 6.81
N ALA A 178 -8.95 11.84 5.59
CA ALA A 178 -9.68 11.57 4.36
C ALA A 178 -10.00 10.08 4.16
N ILE A 179 -9.37 9.17 4.90
CA ILE A 179 -9.67 7.74 4.90
C ILE A 179 -11.14 7.45 5.25
N CYS A 180 -11.80 8.37 5.95
CA CYS A 180 -13.23 8.31 6.28
C CYS A 180 -14.15 8.03 5.07
N ARG A 181 -13.73 8.39 3.85
CA ARG A 181 -14.46 8.12 2.59
C ARG A 181 -14.41 6.65 2.16
N HIS A 182 -13.34 5.96 2.53
CA HIS A 182 -13.05 4.59 2.12
C HIS A 182 -13.32 3.57 3.23
N MET A 183 -13.63 4.03 4.46
CA MET A 183 -13.80 3.16 5.63
C MET A 183 -14.73 1.97 5.43
N ARG A 184 -15.86 2.13 4.72
CA ARG A 184 -16.79 0.99 4.51
C ARG A 184 -16.11 -0.19 3.82
N ARG A 185 -15.25 0.07 2.82
CA ARG A 185 -14.52 -0.99 2.11
C ARG A 185 -13.24 -1.37 2.86
N LEU A 186 -12.56 -0.39 3.46
CA LEU A 186 -11.38 -0.63 4.28
C LEU A 186 -11.67 -1.60 5.42
N ASP A 187 -12.78 -1.44 6.14
CA ASP A 187 -13.20 -2.37 7.19
C ASP A 187 -13.34 -3.80 6.65
N ARG A 188 -14.04 -3.98 5.53
CA ARG A 188 -14.22 -5.32 4.93
C ARG A 188 -12.90 -5.98 4.60
N VAL A 189 -11.99 -5.22 3.98
CA VAL A 189 -10.65 -5.69 3.61
C VAL A 189 -9.85 -6.02 4.86
N VAL A 190 -9.79 -5.12 5.83
CA VAL A 190 -9.02 -5.30 7.07
C VAL A 190 -9.52 -6.52 7.82
N LEU A 191 -10.81 -6.59 8.11
CA LEU A 191 -11.39 -7.68 8.89
C LEU A 191 -11.27 -9.02 8.14
N GLY A 192 -11.53 -9.05 6.83
CA GLY A 192 -11.36 -10.27 6.01
C GLY A 192 -9.90 -10.75 5.91
N TYR A 193 -8.93 -9.85 6.04
CA TYR A 193 -7.52 -10.23 6.12
C TYR A 193 -7.09 -10.75 7.49
N LEU A 194 -7.76 -10.35 8.58
CA LEU A 194 -7.49 -10.90 9.90
C LEU A 194 -7.98 -12.34 10.04
N GLU A 195 -9.09 -12.68 9.38
CA GLU A 195 -9.69 -14.02 9.43
C GLU A 195 -8.90 -15.08 8.67
N VAL A 196 -8.17 -14.69 7.62
CA VAL A 196 -7.41 -15.65 6.82
C VAL A 196 -5.97 -15.75 7.30
N ARG A 197 -5.60 -16.94 7.74
CA ARG A 197 -4.23 -17.28 8.15
C ARG A 197 -3.26 -17.13 6.98
N ASP A 198 -2.10 -16.53 7.24
CA ASP A 198 -1.00 -16.45 6.29
C ASP A 198 0.13 -17.39 6.73
N PRO A 199 0.32 -18.56 6.10
CA PRO A 199 1.24 -19.60 6.58
C PRO A 199 2.73 -19.21 6.58
N SER A 200 3.12 -17.99 6.19
CA SER A 200 4.47 -17.46 6.41
C SER A 200 4.44 -16.25 7.36
N GLU A 201 5.20 -16.28 8.46
CA GLU A 201 5.53 -15.12 9.33
C GLU A 201 4.36 -14.15 9.70
N GLU A 202 3.11 -14.52 9.43
CA GLU A 202 1.89 -13.73 9.58
C GLU A 202 2.00 -12.25 9.15
N ARG A 203 2.83 -11.99 8.13
CA ARG A 203 3.17 -10.63 7.68
C ARG A 203 1.93 -9.86 7.25
N SER A 204 1.01 -10.52 6.54
CA SER A 204 -0.22 -9.89 6.07
C SER A 204 -1.11 -9.41 7.22
N ARG A 205 -1.34 -10.26 8.23
CA ARG A 205 -2.18 -9.94 9.39
C ARG A 205 -1.56 -8.81 10.22
N LEU A 206 -0.25 -8.84 10.47
CA LEU A 206 0.47 -7.75 11.15
C LEU A 206 0.35 -6.40 10.42
N LYS A 207 0.52 -6.39 9.10
CA LYS A 207 0.42 -5.14 8.33
C LYS A 207 -1.01 -4.61 8.28
N VAL A 208 -2.01 -5.48 8.24
CA VAL A 208 -3.42 -5.08 8.28
C VAL A 208 -3.84 -4.59 9.67
N LEU A 209 -3.34 -5.18 10.76
CA LEU A 209 -3.49 -4.62 12.11
C LEU A 209 -2.89 -3.21 12.18
N ARG A 210 -1.72 -2.98 11.57
CA ARG A 210 -1.14 -1.64 11.51
C ARG A 210 -2.02 -0.66 10.74
N ALA A 211 -2.59 -1.08 9.61
CA ALA A 211 -3.54 -0.25 8.85
C ALA A 211 -4.81 0.07 9.67
N LEU A 212 -5.31 -0.89 10.46
CA LEU A 212 -6.42 -0.70 11.39
C LEU A 212 -6.10 0.34 12.46
N GLN A 213 -4.92 0.27 13.10
CA GLN A 213 -4.49 1.28 14.07
C GLN A 213 -4.45 2.68 13.46
N ASN A 214 -3.89 2.82 12.26
CA ASN A 214 -3.82 4.09 11.55
C ASN A 214 -5.23 4.62 11.24
N MET A 215 -6.14 3.75 10.76
CA MET A 215 -7.54 4.10 10.52
C MET A 215 -8.23 4.58 11.81
N ILE A 216 -8.08 3.87 12.93
CA ILE A 216 -8.67 4.25 14.22
C ILE A 216 -8.18 5.64 14.64
N ARG A 217 -6.87 5.91 14.53
CA ARG A 217 -6.29 7.22 14.89
C ARG A 217 -6.82 8.36 14.02
N PHE A 218 -6.89 8.17 12.71
CA PHE A 218 -7.33 9.24 11.79
C PHE A 218 -8.84 9.44 11.75
N ALA A 219 -9.61 8.36 11.93
CA ALA A 219 -11.07 8.37 11.83
C ALA A 219 -11.76 8.21 13.19
N TRP A 220 -11.07 8.54 14.28
CA TRP A 220 -11.56 8.38 15.66
C TRP A 220 -13.01 8.85 15.88
N PRO A 221 -13.51 9.98 15.32
CA PRO A 221 -14.87 10.43 15.59
C PRO A 221 -15.94 9.47 15.03
N ARG A 222 -15.57 8.63 14.06
CA ARG A 222 -16.48 7.70 13.39
C ARG A 222 -16.33 6.26 13.89
N MET A 223 -15.34 5.98 14.75
CA MET A 223 -15.05 4.63 15.22
C MET A 223 -16.10 4.08 16.18
N THR A 224 -16.77 4.93 16.96
CA THR A 224 -17.82 4.53 17.92
C THR A 224 -18.92 3.70 17.27
N SER A 225 -19.40 4.12 16.10
CA SER A 225 -20.44 3.41 15.34
C SER A 225 -20.02 2.03 14.80
N ARG A 226 -18.71 1.75 14.77
CA ARG A 226 -18.12 0.52 14.21
C ARG A 226 -17.46 -0.35 15.26
N ALA A 227 -17.42 0.11 16.50
CA ALA A 227 -16.67 -0.51 17.58
C ALA A 227 -17.09 -1.97 17.79
N ASP A 228 -18.39 -2.29 17.75
CA ASP A 228 -18.87 -3.65 17.95
C ASP A 228 -18.38 -4.63 16.88
N VAL A 229 -18.36 -4.21 15.61
CA VAL A 229 -17.93 -5.07 14.50
C VAL A 229 -16.42 -5.32 14.57
N VAL A 230 -15.64 -4.26 14.80
CA VAL A 230 -14.19 -4.37 14.89
C VAL A 230 -13.77 -5.14 16.15
N LEU A 231 -14.39 -4.87 17.30
CA LEU A 231 -14.13 -5.57 18.55
C LEU A 231 -14.40 -7.07 18.44
N ARG A 232 -15.56 -7.47 17.89
CA ARG A 232 -15.88 -8.89 17.69
C ARG A 232 -14.85 -9.58 16.79
N SER A 233 -14.44 -8.93 15.71
CA SER A 233 -13.42 -9.48 14.81
C SER A 233 -12.05 -9.59 15.48
N LEU A 234 -11.66 -8.63 16.32
CA LEU A 234 -10.41 -8.67 17.06
C LEU A 234 -10.42 -9.74 18.15
N LEU A 235 -11.53 -9.90 18.88
CA LEU A 235 -11.68 -10.97 19.89
C LEU A 235 -11.63 -12.36 19.25
N LYS A 236 -12.32 -12.56 18.13
CA LYS A 236 -12.22 -13.80 17.33
C LYS A 236 -10.78 -14.05 16.90
N PHE A 237 -10.10 -13.04 16.34
CA PHE A 237 -8.69 -13.13 15.97
C PHE A 237 -7.78 -13.51 17.15
N LEU A 238 -7.97 -12.90 18.33
CA LEU A 238 -7.20 -13.23 19.53
C LEU A 238 -7.43 -14.68 19.97
N LEU A 239 -8.68 -15.16 19.93
CA LEU A 239 -9.03 -16.55 20.25
C LEU A 239 -8.35 -17.52 19.27
N ASP A 240 -8.42 -17.23 17.97
CA ASP A 240 -7.82 -18.04 16.91
C ASP A 240 -6.30 -18.11 17.10
N VAL A 241 -5.63 -16.97 17.31
CA VAL A 241 -4.18 -16.91 17.56
C VAL A 241 -3.79 -17.61 18.86
N SER A 242 -4.60 -17.47 19.92
CA SER A 242 -4.33 -18.12 21.21
C SER A 242 -4.43 -19.64 21.15
N SER A 243 -5.31 -20.16 20.29
CA SER A 243 -5.58 -21.60 20.16
C SER A 243 -4.66 -22.28 19.15
N ASP A 244 -3.96 -21.51 18.31
CA ASP A 244 -3.05 -22.02 17.29
C ASP A 244 -1.75 -22.53 17.95
N SER A 245 -1.51 -23.84 17.80
CA SER A 245 -0.33 -24.54 18.29
C SER A 245 0.85 -24.49 17.33
N ASP A 246 0.62 -24.16 16.05
CA ASP A 246 1.67 -24.20 15.03
C ASP A 246 2.41 -22.85 14.92
N LEU A 247 1.91 -21.81 15.58
CA LEU A 247 2.54 -20.49 15.62
C LEU A 247 3.65 -20.44 16.66
N ASP A 248 4.80 -19.89 16.25
CA ASP A 248 5.88 -19.55 17.17
C ASP A 248 5.41 -18.58 18.27
N ASP A 249 5.84 -18.82 19.51
CA ASP A 249 5.41 -18.06 20.68
C ASP A 249 5.74 -16.56 20.57
N SER A 250 6.89 -16.20 19.99
CA SER A 250 7.27 -14.79 19.83
C SER A 250 6.36 -14.07 18.83
N LEU A 251 5.99 -14.77 17.77
CA LEU A 251 5.11 -14.25 16.73
C LEU A 251 3.66 -14.16 17.21
N LYS A 252 3.22 -15.16 17.99
CA LYS A 252 1.93 -15.19 18.68
C LYS A 252 1.80 -13.99 19.62
N GLN A 253 2.79 -13.75 20.48
CA GLN A 253 2.82 -12.57 21.35
C GLN A 253 2.75 -11.26 20.57
N ARG A 254 3.50 -11.16 19.46
CA ARG A 254 3.47 -9.97 18.60
C ARG A 254 2.08 -9.70 18.02
N LEU A 255 1.44 -10.71 17.44
CA LEU A 255 0.07 -10.60 16.89
C LEU A 255 -0.94 -10.17 17.97
N MET A 256 -0.87 -10.81 19.14
CA MET A 256 -1.73 -10.49 20.28
C MET A 256 -1.51 -9.04 20.73
N SER A 257 -0.26 -8.60 20.85
CA SER A 257 0.07 -7.21 21.25
C SER A 257 -0.47 -6.17 20.28
N GLU A 258 -0.33 -6.38 18.96
CA GLU A 258 -0.80 -5.45 17.93
C GLU A 258 -2.34 -5.39 17.86
N ALA A 259 -3.03 -6.51 18.12
CA ALA A 259 -4.48 -6.56 18.23
C ALA A 259 -4.98 -5.90 19.52
N THR A 260 -4.33 -6.14 20.66
CA THR A 260 -4.63 -5.44 21.92
C THR A 260 -4.45 -3.94 21.77
N LEU A 261 -3.40 -3.49 21.07
CA LEU A 261 -3.21 -2.07 20.76
C LEU A 261 -4.36 -1.49 19.93
N CYS A 262 -4.97 -2.26 19.03
CA CYS A 262 -6.18 -1.82 18.32
C CYS A 262 -7.36 -1.64 19.29
N ILE A 263 -7.54 -2.56 20.24
CA ILE A 263 -8.61 -2.51 21.23
C ILE A 263 -8.44 -1.27 22.13
N THR A 264 -7.24 -1.01 22.64
CA THR A 264 -6.96 0.15 23.50
C THR A 264 -7.21 1.47 22.75
N LEU A 265 -6.76 1.57 21.49
CA LEU A 265 -7.05 2.75 20.65
C LEU A 265 -8.55 2.95 20.44
N MET A 266 -9.31 1.88 20.23
CA MET A 266 -10.77 1.97 20.10
C MET A 266 -11.44 2.38 21.42
N ASP A 267 -10.95 1.91 22.56
CA ASP A 267 -11.51 2.25 23.87
C ASP A 267 -11.33 3.74 24.18
N CYS A 268 -10.16 4.30 23.84
CA CYS A 268 -9.93 5.74 23.87
C CYS A 268 -10.92 6.51 22.99
N CYS A 269 -11.28 5.99 21.81
CA CYS A 269 -12.27 6.62 20.93
C CYS A 269 -13.70 6.53 21.47
N CYS A 270 -13.99 5.58 22.36
CA CYS A 270 -15.31 5.33 22.93
C CYS A 270 -15.47 5.85 24.37
N HIS A 271 -14.50 6.63 24.86
CA HIS A 271 -14.46 7.17 26.22
C HIS A 271 -14.52 6.09 27.31
N GLY A 272 -13.86 4.94 27.12
CA GLY A 272 -13.83 3.86 28.12
C GLY A 272 -15.06 2.93 28.12
N ASN A 273 -16.04 3.16 27.24
CA ASN A 273 -17.26 2.34 27.19
C ASN A 273 -17.04 0.93 26.62
N LEU A 274 -15.88 0.62 26.05
CA LEU A 274 -15.64 -0.74 25.55
C LEU A 274 -15.34 -1.71 26.68
N GLN A 275 -14.73 -1.26 27.78
CA GLN A 275 -14.47 -2.08 28.97
C GLN A 275 -15.77 -2.66 29.55
N VAL A 276 -16.85 -1.88 29.55
CA VAL A 276 -18.19 -2.33 29.97
C VAL A 276 -18.74 -3.40 29.02
N ARG A 277 -18.50 -3.26 27.71
CA ARG A 277 -18.96 -4.21 26.69
C ARG A 277 -18.13 -5.49 26.64
N THR A 278 -16.83 -5.43 26.91
CA THR A 278 -15.96 -6.61 27.01
C THR A 278 -16.23 -7.40 28.28
N ASN A 279 -16.57 -6.74 29.39
CA ASN A 279 -17.00 -7.42 30.62
C ASN A 279 -18.33 -8.18 30.44
N MET A 280 -19.22 -7.74 29.55
CA MET A 280 -20.39 -8.53 29.14
C MET A 280 -20.04 -9.74 28.25
N LEU A 281 -18.86 -9.75 27.61
CA LEU A 281 -18.36 -10.86 26.79
C LEU A 281 -17.53 -11.89 27.60
N SER A 282 -17.48 -11.77 28.93
CA SER A 282 -16.80 -12.68 29.89
C SER A 282 -17.35 -14.11 29.96
N LEU A 283 -18.17 -14.52 28.98
CA LEU A 283 -18.56 -15.93 28.74
C LEU A 283 -17.52 -16.69 27.89
N LEU A 284 -16.40 -16.07 27.52
CA LEU A 284 -15.30 -16.75 26.82
C LEU A 284 -14.45 -17.57 27.82
N PRO A 285 -14.05 -18.81 27.47
CA PRO A 285 -13.42 -19.75 28.39
C PRO A 285 -12.09 -19.23 28.97
N SER A 286 -11.81 -19.67 30.19
CA SER A 286 -10.76 -19.22 31.12
C SER A 286 -9.30 -19.35 30.64
N SER A 287 -9.05 -19.72 29.39
CA SER A 287 -7.72 -19.70 28.78
C SER A 287 -7.27 -18.30 28.34
N CYS A 288 -8.20 -17.33 28.29
CA CYS A 288 -7.91 -15.92 27.95
C CYS A 288 -7.56 -15.08 29.19
N VAL A 289 -6.57 -15.48 29.97
CA VAL A 289 -6.07 -14.69 31.12
C VAL A 289 -5.48 -13.32 30.68
N LEU A 290 -5.18 -13.15 29.39
CA LEU A 290 -4.68 -11.91 28.79
C LEU A 290 -5.70 -10.76 28.72
N LEU A 291 -7.00 -11.02 28.78
CA LEU A 291 -8.01 -9.95 28.86
C LEU A 291 -8.01 -9.29 30.24
N ASN A 292 -7.72 -10.04 31.31
CA ASN A 292 -7.65 -9.49 32.67
C ASN A 292 -6.41 -8.60 32.89
N VAL A 293 -5.34 -8.78 32.11
CA VAL A 293 -4.15 -7.92 32.20
C VAL A 293 -4.39 -6.54 31.56
N VAL A 294 -5.16 -6.48 30.47
CA VAL A 294 -5.57 -5.21 29.85
C VAL A 294 -6.53 -4.42 30.75
N VAL A 295 -7.25 -5.10 31.64
CA VAL A 295 -8.18 -4.50 32.60
C VAL A 295 -7.49 -4.02 33.90
N ALA A 296 -6.26 -4.44 34.17
CA ALA A 296 -5.58 -4.17 35.44
C ALA A 296 -4.49 -3.07 35.39
N GLU A 297 -4.07 -2.61 34.20
CA GLU A 297 -2.97 -1.62 34.04
C GLU A 297 -3.40 -0.25 33.48
N THR A 298 -4.67 0.14 33.64
CA THR A 298 -5.13 1.54 33.45
C THR A 298 -5.88 2.02 34.68
#